data_AF-X1F1E9-F1
#
_entry.id   AF-X1F1E9-F1
#
_cell.length_a   1.000
_cell.length_b   1.000
_cell.length_c   1.000
_cell.angle_alpha   90.00
_cell.angle_beta   90.00
_cell.angle_gamma   90.00
#
_symmetry.space_group_name_H-M   'P 1'
#
loop_
_entity.id
_entity.type
_entity.pdbx_description
1 polymer ?
#
loop_
_entity_poly.entity_id
_entity_poly.type
_entity_poly.pdbx_seq_one_letter_code
_entity_poly.pdbx_strand_id
1 'polypeptide(L)' 'AGDVYFSIFLYEFLHSDKSWSAIENAGNLAAATASFLLEKRGLYGFVVKKKVLKRVAKKDYIK' A
#
# COMPACT_ATOMS: atom_id res chain seq x y z
N ALA A 1 -8.64 8.43 5.48
CA ALA A 1 -7.78 7.22 5.56
C ALA A 1 -8.37 6.05 4.77
N GLY A 2 -9.69 5.80 4.88
CA GLY A 2 -10.40 4.80 4.05
C GLY A 2 -10.33 5.07 2.55
N ASP A 3 -10.49 6.32 2.11
CA ASP A 3 -10.47 6.66 0.67
C ASP A 3 -9.11 6.39 0.02
N VAL A 4 -8.02 6.59 0.78
CA VAL A 4 -6.66 6.30 0.31
C VAL A 4 -6.40 4.80 0.25
N TYR A 5 -6.86 4.06 1.26
CA TYR A 5 -6.85 2.60 1.21
C TYR A 5 -7.58 2.10 -0.04
N PHE A 6 -8.82 2.55 -0.25
CA PHE A 6 -9.65 2.08 -1.34
C PHE A 6 -9.08 2.45 -2.71
N SER A 7 -8.55 3.67 -2.86
CA SER A 7 -7.94 4.12 -4.11
C SER A 7 -6.70 3.29 -4.49
N ILE A 8 -5.84 2.98 -3.53
CA ILE A 8 -4.63 2.19 -3.76
C ILE A 8 -4.99 0.72 -4.02
N PHE A 9 -5.91 0.18 -3.23
CA PHE A 9 -6.39 -1.19 -3.40
C PHE A 9 -7.01 -1.37 -4.79
N LEU A 10 -7.89 -0.46 -5.20
CA LEU A 10 -8.56 -0.52 -6.49
C LEU A 10 -7.57 -0.39 -7.65
N TYR A 11 -6.60 0.53 -7.54
CA TYR A 11 -5.55 0.68 -8.55
C TYR A 11 -4.73 -0.60 -8.73
N GLU A 12 -4.20 -1.16 -7.63
CA GLU A 12 -3.38 -2.39 -7.70
C GLU A 12 -4.24 -3.60 -8.11
N PHE A 13 -5.50 -3.69 -7.67
CA PHE A 13 -6.43 -4.74 -8.09
C PHE A 13 -6.69 -4.73 -9.60
N LEU A 14 -6.96 -3.55 -10.18
CA LEU A 14 -7.24 -3.40 -11.61
C LEU A 14 -6.03 -3.82 -12.48
N HIS A 15 -4.82 -3.55 -12.00
CA HIS A 15 -3.56 -3.88 -12.69
C HIS A 15 -2.98 -5.25 -12.33
N SER A 16 -3.67 -6.01 -11.47
CA SER A 16 -3.25 -7.36 -11.09
C SER A 16 -3.84 -8.46 -11.99
N ASP A 17 -3.26 -9.64 -11.89
CA ASP A 17 -3.81 -10.89 -12.42
C ASP A 17 -5.06 -11.38 -11.67
N LYS A 18 -5.46 -10.66 -10.61
CA LYS A 18 -6.62 -10.95 -9.74
C LYS A 18 -6.51 -12.31 -9.05
N SER A 19 -5.31 -12.88 -8.98
CA SER A 19 -5.05 -14.03 -8.14
C SER A 19 -5.28 -13.67 -6.67
N TRP A 20 -5.63 -14.66 -5.85
CA TRP A 20 -5.78 -14.45 -4.40
C TRP A 20 -4.53 -13.84 -3.77
N SER A 21 -3.34 -14.23 -4.22
CA SER A 21 -2.08 -13.66 -3.77
C SER A 21 -1.94 -12.18 -4.16
N ALA A 22 -2.33 -11.80 -5.37
CA ALA A 22 -2.28 -10.40 -5.78
C ALA A 22 -3.30 -9.52 -5.04
N ILE A 23 -4.49 -10.06 -4.74
CA ILE A 23 -5.52 -9.38 -3.93
C ILE A 23 -5.00 -9.14 -2.51
N GLU A 24 -4.40 -10.16 -1.91
CA GLU A 24 -3.79 -10.06 -0.57
C GLU A 24 -2.66 -9.01 -0.54
N ASN A 25 -1.78 -9.04 -1.54
CA ASN A 25 -0.70 -8.06 -1.68
C ASN A 25 -1.21 -6.63 -1.87
N ALA A 26 -2.27 -6.44 -2.67
CA ALA A 26 -2.92 -5.13 -2.87
C ALA A 26 -3.52 -4.60 -1.56
N GLY A 27 -4.18 -5.47 -0.77
CA GLY A 27 -4.73 -5.13 0.54
C GLY A 27 -3.63 -4.71 1.53
N ASN A 28 -2.55 -5.47 1.59
CA ASN A 28 -1.40 -5.18 2.45
C ASN A 28 -0.73 -3.85 2.09
N LEU A 29 -0.56 -3.56 0.79
CA LEU A 29 0.01 -2.31 0.31
C LEU A 29 -0.89 -1.10 0.66
N ALA A 30 -2.21 -1.25 0.43
CA ALA A 30 -3.19 -0.23 0.75
C ALA A 30 -3.24 0.06 2.26
N ALA A 31 -3.24 -0.97 3.10
CA ALA A 31 -3.25 -0.85 4.56
C ALA A 31 -1.97 -0.18 5.08
N ALA A 32 -0.81 -0.56 4.54
CA ALA A 32 0.47 0.05 4.89
C ALA A 32 0.52 1.54 4.52
N THR A 33 -0.02 1.89 3.36
CA THR A 33 -0.02 3.28 2.87
C THR A 33 -1.01 4.15 3.65
N ALA A 34 -2.22 3.64 3.92
CA ALA A 34 -3.20 4.32 4.74
C ALA A 34 -2.70 4.54 6.17
N SER A 35 -2.04 3.55 6.76
CA SER A 35 -1.40 3.67 8.09
C SER A 35 -0.27 4.70 8.10
N PHE A 36 0.53 4.78 7.03
CA PHE A 36 1.61 5.76 6.93
C PHE A 36 1.09 7.21 6.85
N LEU A 37 -0.03 7.41 6.15
CA LEU A 37 -0.74 8.70 6.10
C LEU A 37 -1.35 9.10 7.44
N LEU A 38 -1.76 8.13 8.26
CA LEU A 38 -2.24 8.38 9.62
C LEU A 38 -1.09 8.71 10.58
N GLU A 39 0.07 8.05 10.45
CA GLU A 39 1.25 8.28 11.30
C GLU A 39 1.96 9.61 11.02
N LYS A 40 1.86 10.17 9.80
CA LYS A 40 2.48 11.45 9.44
C LYS A 40 1.43 12.49 9.01
N ARG A 41 0.96 13.30 9.96
CA ARG A 41 0.17 14.51 9.66
C ARG A 41 1.04 15.57 8.98
N GLY A 42 0.94 15.70 7.66
CA GLY A 42 1.53 16.81 6.90
C GLY A 42 1.20 16.74 5.40
N LEU A 43 1.10 17.91 4.74
CA LEU A 43 0.71 18.14 3.33
C LEU A 43 1.48 17.33 2.26
N TYR A 44 2.50 16.56 2.64
CA TYR A 44 3.37 15.75 1.79
C TYR A 44 3.13 14.24 1.95
N GLY A 45 1.88 13.83 2.21
CA GLY A 45 1.47 12.44 2.43
C GLY A 45 1.57 11.50 1.22
N PHE A 46 2.28 11.89 0.16
CA PHE A 46 2.55 11.04 -1.00
C PHE A 46 4.03 10.64 -0.99
N VAL A 47 4.29 9.36 -0.74
CA VAL A 47 5.66 8.82 -0.71
C VAL A 47 5.85 7.91 -1.91
N VAL A 48 6.95 8.15 -2.65
CA VAL A 48 7.32 7.40 -3.85
C VAL A 48 7.40 5.89 -3.56
N LYS A 49 6.82 5.07 -4.46
CA LYS A 49 6.73 3.58 -4.39
C LYS A 49 8.03 2.90 -3.93
N LYS A 50 9.20 3.43 -4.33
CA LYS A 50 10.54 2.95 -3.89
C LYS A 50 10.74 2.97 -2.37
N LYS A 51 10.22 3.97 -1.66
CA LYS A 51 10.38 4.10 -0.20
C LYS A 51 9.45 3.15 0.55
N VAL A 52 8.27 2.88 -0.01
CA VAL A 52 7.31 1.87 0.50
C VAL A 52 7.89 0.46 0.33
N LEU A 53 8.38 0.13 -0.85
CA LEU A 53 9.04 -1.16 -1.13
C LEU A 53 10.24 -1.44 -0.20
N LYS A 54 11.07 -0.43 0.07
CA LYS A 54 12.18 -0.56 1.04
C LYS A 54 11.72 -0.89 2.46
N ARG A 55 10.52 -0.46 2.88
CA ARG A 55 9.99 -0.73 4.22
C ARG A 55 9.29 -2.08 4.29
N VAL A 56 8.60 -2.49 3.22
CA VAL A 56 8.01 -3.83 3.07
C VAL A 56 9.11 -4.90 3.15
N ALA A 57 10.22 -4.71 2.41
CA ALA A 57 11.37 -5.60 2.46
C ALA A 57 12.08 -5.60 3.82
N LYS A 58 12.14 -4.45 4.52
CA LYS A 58 12.79 -4.34 5.84
C LYS A 58 11.98 -4.98 6.97
N LYS A 59 10.68 -5.18 6.79
CA LYS A 59 9.79 -5.76 7.80
C LYS A 59 9.31 -7.18 7.46
N ASP A 60 9.87 -7.79 6.42
CA ASP A 60 9.65 -9.20 6.05
C ASP A 60 8.16 -9.56 5.82
N TYR A 61 7.37 -8.61 5.30
CA TYR A 61 5.94 -8.79 5.05
C TYR A 61 5.62 -9.55 3.75
N ILE A 62 6.58 -9.63 2.84
CA ILE A 62 6.46 -10.37 1.58
C ILE A 62 7.75 -11.16 1.43
N LYS A 63 7.60 -12.48 1.38
CA LYS A 63 8.69 -13.45 1.19
C LYS A 63 8.76 -13.84 -0.28
#